data_AF-A0A2W6ZB62-F1
#
_entry.id   AF-A0A2W6ZB62-F1
#
_cell.length_a   1.000
_cell.length_b   1.000
_cell.length_c   1.000
_cell.angle_alpha   90.00
_cell.angle_beta   90.00
_cell.angle_gamma   90.00
#
_symmetry.space_group_name_H-M   'P 1'
#
loop_
_entity.id
_entity.type
_entity.pdbx_description
1 polymer ?
#
loop_
_entity_poly.entity_id
_entity_poly.type
_entity_poly.pdbx_seq_one_letter_code
_entity_poly.pdbx_strand_id
1 'polypeptide(L)'
;MSIQVLIPTPLQKFTADQSSVDLEAGTVEEMLQALDVHFPGILARLTDDNGKLRRFLNVYVNSEDIRFLDHQATVLSDGDEVSIVPAVAGG
;
A
#
# COMPACT_ATOMS: atom_id res chain seq x y z
N MET A 1 -11.10 3.86 11.85
CA MET A 1 -11.45 2.73 10.94
C MET A 1 -10.15 2.04 10.66
N SER A 2 -10.00 0.78 11.04
CA SER A 2 -8.75 0.04 10.95
C SER A 2 -8.76 -0.84 9.71
N ILE A 3 -7.71 -0.73 8.90
CA ILE A 3 -7.42 -1.64 7.78
C ILE A 3 -6.14 -2.40 8.08
N GLN A 4 -5.97 -3.55 7.46
CA GLN A 4 -4.72 -4.31 7.50
C GLN A 4 -3.96 -4.15 6.19
N VAL A 5 -2.73 -3.67 6.24
CA VAL A 5 -1.87 -3.54 5.06
C VAL A 5 -0.82 -4.65 5.04
N LEU A 6 -0.81 -5.47 3.99
CA LEU A 6 0.18 -6.52 3.78
C LEU A 6 1.42 -5.96 3.07
N ILE A 7 2.58 -6.15 3.71
CA ILE A 7 3.87 -5.59 3.30
C ILE A 7 4.70 -6.68 2.61
N PRO A 8 5.06 -6.51 1.32
CA PRO A 8 5.85 -7.49 0.60
C PRO A 8 7.27 -7.52 1.15
N THR A 9 7.91 -8.70 1.13
CA THR A 9 9.23 -8.94 1.71
C THR A 9 10.29 -7.86 1.38
N PRO A 10 10.42 -7.35 0.14
CA PRO A 10 11.41 -6.32 -0.17
C PRO A 10 11.22 -4.98 0.57
N LEU A 11 9.99 -4.72 1.06
CA LEU A 11 9.63 -3.50 1.77
C LEU A 11 9.63 -3.66 3.30
N GLN A 12 9.68 -4.89 3.83
CA GLN A 12 9.58 -5.14 5.28
C GLN A 12 10.70 -4.46 6.09
N LYS A 13 11.89 -4.27 5.50
CA LYS A 13 12.99 -3.51 6.13
C LYS A 13 12.64 -2.05 6.45
N PHE A 14 11.60 -1.48 5.81
CA PHE A 14 11.08 -0.15 6.11
C PHE A 14 10.01 -0.18 7.21
N THR A 15 9.40 -1.34 7.46
CA THR A 15 8.31 -1.52 8.45
C THR A 15 8.76 -2.24 9.72
N ALA A 16 10.05 -2.13 10.08
CA ALA A 16 10.65 -2.88 11.21
C ALA A 16 10.44 -4.40 11.10
N ASP A 17 10.60 -4.93 9.89
CA ASP A 17 10.44 -6.34 9.53
C ASP A 17 9.01 -6.90 9.72
N GLN A 18 8.01 -6.02 9.85
CA GLN A 18 6.61 -6.41 9.94
C GLN A 18 6.04 -6.77 8.56
N SER A 19 5.45 -7.96 8.44
CA SER A 19 4.76 -8.43 7.24
C SER A 19 3.37 -7.85 7.05
N SER A 20 2.78 -7.29 8.10
CA SER A 20 1.50 -6.59 8.06
C SER A 20 1.50 -5.43 9.06
N VAL A 21 0.73 -4.40 8.77
CA VAL A 21 0.56 -3.22 9.63
C VAL A 21 -0.91 -2.85 9.65
N ASP A 22 -1.48 -2.69 10.85
CA ASP A 22 -2.82 -2.13 11.00
C ASP A 22 -2.74 -0.60 11.05
N LEU A 23 -3.57 0.08 10.23
CA LEU A 23 -3.56 1.53 10.06
C LEU A 23 -4.98 2.09 9.99
N GLU A 24 -5.12 3.39 10.24
CA GLU A 24 -6.35 4.10 9.92
C GLU A 24 -6.21 4.88 8.60
N ALA A 25 -7.11 4.61 7.66
CA ALA A 25 -7.22 5.34 6.40
C ALA A 25 -8.62 5.18 5.78
N GLY A 26 -9.12 6.22 5.11
CA GLY A 26 -10.36 6.18 4.35
C GLY A 26 -10.16 5.94 2.85
N THR A 27 -8.93 6.07 2.35
CA THR A 27 -8.56 5.77 0.95
C THR A 27 -7.18 5.14 0.84
N VAL A 28 -6.85 4.58 -0.32
CA VAL A 28 -5.50 4.08 -0.61
C VAL A 28 -4.45 5.20 -0.54
N GLU A 29 -4.77 6.42 -0.99
CA GLU A 29 -3.86 7.58 -0.86
C GLU A 29 -3.57 7.91 0.61
N GLU A 30 -4.62 7.97 1.44
CA GLU A 30 -4.47 8.19 2.89
C GLU A 30 -3.69 7.06 3.55
N MET A 31 -3.88 5.80 3.13
CA MET A 31 -3.10 4.66 3.62
C MET A 31 -1.61 4.83 3.28
N LEU A 32 -1.27 5.26 2.06
CA LEU A 32 0.12 5.52 1.67
C LEU A 32 0.76 6.62 2.53
N GLN A 33 0.02 7.68 2.82
CA GLN A 33 0.49 8.76 3.70
C GLN A 33 0.65 8.28 5.14
N ALA A 34 -0.31 7.52 5.67
CA ALA A 34 -0.26 6.95 7.02
C ALA A 34 0.95 6.01 7.17
N LEU A 35 1.22 5.16 6.16
CA LEU A 35 2.43 4.33 6.14
C LEU A 35 3.71 5.15 6.30
N ASP A 36 3.82 6.32 5.66
CA ASP A 36 5.01 7.16 5.79
C ASP A 36 5.13 7.86 7.14
N VAL A 37 4.00 8.24 7.73
CA VAL A 37 3.97 8.81 9.09
C VAL A 37 4.48 7.79 10.11
N HIS A 38 4.06 6.53 10.00
CA HIS A 38 4.49 5.45 10.89
C HIS A 38 5.88 4.89 10.53
N PHE A 39 6.23 4.89 9.25
CA PHE A 39 7.48 4.32 8.71
C PHE A 39 8.14 5.29 7.73
N PRO A 40 8.82 6.33 8.24
CA PRO A 40 9.38 7.39 7.39
C PRO A 40 10.28 6.88 6.27
N GLY A 41 9.98 7.29 5.04
CA GLY A 41 10.75 6.98 3.84
C GLY A 41 10.24 5.76 3.05
N ILE A 42 9.21 5.06 3.55
CA ILE A 42 8.55 4.00 2.79
C ILE A 42 7.83 4.54 1.56
N LEU A 43 7.26 5.75 1.64
CA LEU A 43 6.49 6.34 0.54
C LEU A 43 7.34 6.53 -0.71
N ALA A 44 8.61 6.94 -0.55
CA ALA A 44 9.56 7.08 -1.66
C ALA A 44 9.82 5.76 -2.42
N ARG A 45 9.55 4.61 -1.80
CA ARG A 45 9.62 3.28 -2.43
C ARG A 45 8.33 2.91 -3.17
N LEU A 46 7.21 3.48 -2.74
CA LEU A 46 5.88 3.17 -3.27
C LEU A 46 5.45 4.11 -4.40
N THR A 47 5.83 5.39 -4.32
CA THR A 47 5.41 6.43 -5.27
C THR A 47 6.57 7.03 -6.04
N ASP A 48 6.26 7.63 -7.19
CA ASP A 48 7.15 8.52 -7.92
C ASP A 48 7.19 9.93 -7.31
N ASP A 49 7.91 10.84 -7.96
CA ASP A 49 8.11 12.22 -7.50
C ASP A 49 6.82 13.07 -7.56
N ASN A 50 5.78 12.58 -8.25
CA ASN A 50 4.47 13.21 -8.32
C ASN A 50 3.48 12.61 -7.30
N GLY A 51 3.94 11.72 -6.42
CA GLY A 51 3.09 11.02 -5.45
C GLY A 51 2.22 9.91 -6.05
N LYS A 52 2.46 9.52 -7.31
CA LYS A 52 1.72 8.44 -7.97
C LYS A 52 2.39 7.10 -7.71
N LEU A 53 1.58 6.06 -7.48
CA LEU A 53 2.09 4.69 -7.35
C LEU A 53 2.98 4.31 -8.53
N ARG A 54 4.15 3.73 -8.23
CA ARG A 54 5.08 3.29 -9.27
C ARG A 54 4.46 2.14 -10.07
N ARG A 55 4.66 2.15 -11.39
CA ARG A 55 4.06 1.16 -12.32
C ARG A 55 4.42 -0.30 -12.06
N PHE A 56 5.50 -0.55 -11.31
CA PHE A 56 5.92 -1.89 -10.92
C PHE A 56 5.34 -2.33 -9.57
N LEU A 57 4.37 -1.60 -9.02
CA LEU A 57 3.64 -1.99 -7.82
C LEU A 57 2.17 -2.15 -8.18
N ASN A 58 1.62 -3.29 -7.83
CA ASN A 58 0.18 -3.53 -7.84
C ASN A 58 -0.32 -3.39 -6.41
N VAL A 59 -1.49 -2.78 -6.24
CA VAL A 59 -2.16 -2.66 -4.96
C VAL A 59 -3.54 -3.28 -5.11
N TYR A 60 -3.93 -4.09 -4.12
CA TYR A 60 -5.23 -4.75 -4.11
C TYR A 60 -5.96 -4.41 -2.82
N VAL A 61 -7.26 -4.18 -2.92
CA VAL A 61 -8.17 -4.07 -1.77
C VAL A 61 -9.06 -5.31 -1.80
N ASN A 62 -9.01 -6.15 -0.76
CA ASN A 62 -9.76 -7.41 -0.68
C ASN A 62 -9.62 -8.29 -1.95
N SER A 63 -8.38 -8.45 -2.43
CA SER A 63 -8.02 -9.19 -3.67
C SER A 63 -8.45 -8.53 -4.99
N GLU A 64 -9.08 -7.36 -4.98
CA GLU A 64 -9.42 -6.60 -6.17
C GLU A 64 -8.37 -5.53 -6.48
N ASP A 65 -7.86 -5.51 -7.70
CA ASP A 65 -6.81 -4.58 -8.11
C ASP A 65 -7.36 -3.17 -8.27
N ILE A 66 -6.73 -2.20 -7.60
CA ILE A 66 -7.22 -0.80 -7.57
C ILE A 66 -7.27 -0.15 -8.96
N ARG A 67 -6.58 -0.72 -9.97
CA ARG A 67 -6.64 -0.25 -11.36
C ARG A 67 -7.98 -0.49 -12.03
N PHE A 68 -8.80 -1.39 -11.49
CA PHE A 68 -10.19 -1.61 -11.92
C PHE A 68 -11.20 -0.91 -10.99
N LEU A 69 -10.70 -0.26 -9.94
CA LEU A 69 -11.44 0.60 -9.01
C LEU A 69 -11.07 2.06 -9.30
N ASP A 70 -10.91 2.89 -8.25
CA ASP A 70 -10.60 4.32 -8.36
C ASP A 70 -9.11 4.63 -8.14
N HIS A 71 -8.22 3.68 -8.44
CA HIS A 71 -6.78 3.81 -8.20
C HIS A 71 -6.46 4.22 -6.75
N GLN A 72 -5.63 5.25 -6.54
CA GLN A 72 -5.29 5.75 -5.21
C GLN A 72 -6.48 6.39 -4.48
N ALA A 73 -7.56 6.75 -5.20
CA ALA A 73 -8.78 7.27 -4.60
C ALA A 73 -9.76 6.16 -4.17
N THR A 74 -9.42 4.88 -4.38
CA THR A 74 -10.21 3.74 -3.90
C THR A 74 -10.50 3.89 -2.40
N VAL A 75 -11.78 3.92 -2.05
CA VAL A 75 -12.27 4.04 -0.67
C VAL A 75 -12.00 2.74 0.08
N LEU A 76 -11.59 2.89 1.35
CA LEU A 76 -11.33 1.79 2.25
C LEU A 76 -12.34 1.81 3.40
N SER A 77 -12.75 0.61 3.80
CA SER A 77 -13.70 0.36 4.89
C SER A 77 -13.00 -0.29 6.08
N ASP A 78 -13.62 -0.20 7.26
CA ASP A 78 -13.16 -0.89 8.46
C ASP A 78 -13.08 -2.40 8.22
N GLY A 79 -11.93 -3.00 8.52
CA GLY A 79 -11.65 -4.41 8.30
C GLY A 79 -11.12 -4.78 6.91
N ASP A 80 -10.98 -3.83 5.99
CA ASP A 80 -10.40 -4.11 4.66
C ASP A 80 -8.93 -4.55 4.76
N GLU A 81 -8.57 -5.50 3.90
CA GLU A 81 -7.19 -5.91 3.68
C GLU A 81 -6.66 -5.24 2.41
N VAL A 82 -5.53 -4.55 2.52
CA VAL A 82 -4.83 -3.93 1.39
C VAL A 82 -3.49 -4.62 1.19
N SER A 83 -3.23 -5.18 0.01
CA SER A 83 -1.94 -5.82 -0.29
C SER A 83 -1.12 -5.01 -1.28
N ILE A 84 0.18 -4.85 -0.99
CA ILE A 84 1.15 -4.24 -1.90
C ILE A 84 1.99 -5.35 -2.52
N VAL A 85 1.92 -5.51 -3.83
CA VAL A 85 2.59 -6.59 -4.55
C VAL A 85 3.57 -6.01 -5.58
N PRO A 86 4.87 -6.27 -5.45
CA PRO A 86 5.84 -5.95 -6.49
C PRO A 86 5.50 -6.71 -7.77
N ALA A 87 5.46 -6.02 -8.90
CA ALA A 87 5.38 -6.63 -10.21
C ALA A 87 6.68 -7.40 -10.45
N VAL A 88 6.59 -8.73 -10.33
CA VAL A 88 7.69 -9.62 -10.70
C VAL A 88 7.56 -9.86 -12.20
N ALA A 89 8.52 -9.39 -12.98
CA ALA A 89 8.70 -9.92 -14.33
C ALA A 89 9.07 -11.39 -14.15
N GLY A 90 8.15 -12.29 -14.54
CA GLY A 90 8.42 -13.73 -14.52
C GLY A 90 9.73 -13.99 -15.27
N GLY A 91 10.67 -14.63 -14.57
CA GLY A 91 11.91 -15.14 -15.15
C GLY A 91 11.67 -16.34 -16.05
#